data_AF-A0A518H176-F1
#
_entry.id   AF-A0A518H176-F1
#
_cell.length_a   1.000
_cell.length_b   1.000
_cell.length_c   1.000
_cell.angle_alpha   90.00
_cell.angle_beta   90.00
_cell.angle_gamma   90.00
#
_symmetry.space_group_name_H-M   'P 1'
#
loop_
_entity.id
_entity.type
_entity.pdbx_description
1 polymer ?
#
loop_
_entity_poly.entity_id
_entity_poly.type
_entity_poly.pdbx_seq_one_letter_code
_entity_poly.pdbx_strand_id
1 'polypeptide(L)'
;MNDPDLLLRIKAAVAVGLLGLFWTWETWAPLVVGRSRRLRHDLRNWALALLNVAVVGGLLGGLTSLALAWAEGAGFGLLRRTAIPPWAATVLALVLLDGWTYLWHRANHAVPLLWRFHRVHHSDPEMDASTATRFHVGEILLSALARLPMLVLLGIGLVPLILYETVLLAATLFHHGNVGLPERWDRLLRLVIVSPAMHRVHHSRRVVETDSNYASVLSAWDRLARTYRTALDPRRVRLGLDGWSEDRWQTVLGMLRSPFAADPTATEPARRPPEARTPEREAAGAIR
;
A
#
# COMPACT_ATOMS: atom_id res chain seq x y z
N MET A 1 -23.70 -0.55 -22.76
CA MET A 1 -23.18 -0.80 -21.39
C MET A 1 -21.67 -0.54 -21.24
N ASN A 2 -21.02 0.11 -22.22
CA ASN A 2 -19.59 0.44 -22.21
C ASN A 2 -19.38 1.95 -22.38
N ASP A 3 -20.08 2.77 -21.62
CA ASP A 3 -19.82 4.22 -21.59
C ASP A 3 -18.65 4.46 -20.60
N PRO A 4 -17.45 4.84 -21.08
CA PRO A 4 -16.28 5.06 -20.23
C PRO A 4 -16.54 6.12 -19.16
N ASP A 5 -17.28 7.18 -19.50
CA ASP A 5 -17.55 8.28 -18.57
C ASP A 5 -18.48 7.82 -17.44
N LEU A 6 -19.49 7.01 -17.77
CA LEU A 6 -20.35 6.41 -16.76
C LEU A 6 -19.56 5.50 -15.82
N LEU A 7 -18.68 4.65 -16.35
CA LEU A 7 -17.85 3.75 -15.52
C LEU A 7 -16.92 4.53 -14.59
N LEU A 8 -16.31 5.61 -15.07
CA LEU A 8 -15.46 6.48 -14.25
C LEU A 8 -16.27 7.20 -13.15
N ARG A 9 -17.48 7.67 -13.45
CA ARG A 9 -18.39 8.26 -12.44
C ARG A 9 -18.81 7.24 -11.39
N ILE A 10 -19.15 6.02 -11.80
CA ILE A 10 -19.48 4.92 -10.88
C ILE A 10 -18.27 4.62 -9.99
N LYS A 11 -17.07 4.48 -10.56
CA LYS A 11 -15.83 4.25 -9.80
C LYS A 11 -15.59 5.37 -8.77
N ALA A 12 -15.78 6.63 -9.16
CA ALA A 12 -15.63 7.77 -8.25
C ALA A 12 -16.66 7.73 -7.11
N ALA A 13 -17.93 7.44 -7.41
CA ALA A 13 -18.97 7.31 -6.39
C ALA A 13 -18.68 6.14 -5.43
N VAL A 14 -18.23 5.00 -5.96
CA VAL A 14 -17.80 3.85 -5.15
C VAL A 14 -16.61 4.21 -4.27
N ALA A 15 -15.62 4.95 -4.80
CA ALA A 15 -14.46 5.39 -4.02
C ALA A 15 -14.87 6.26 -2.82
N VAL A 16 -15.78 7.24 -3.03
CA VAL A 16 -16.32 8.09 -1.96
C VAL A 16 -17.12 7.26 -0.95
N GLY A 17 -17.96 6.33 -1.43
CA GLY A 17 -18.73 5.43 -0.58
C GLY A 17 -17.86 4.54 0.30
N LEU A 18 -16.81 3.95 -0.27
CA LEU A 18 -15.84 3.12 0.46
C LEU A 18 -15.07 3.94 1.50
N LEU A 19 -14.61 5.15 1.14
CA LEU A 19 -13.97 6.06 2.09
C LEU A 19 -14.89 6.35 3.28
N GLY A 20 -16.16 6.70 3.02
CA GLY A 20 -17.15 6.93 4.07
C GLY A 20 -17.42 5.69 4.92
N LEU A 21 -17.51 4.51 4.29
CA LEU A 21 -17.72 3.23 4.98
C LEU A 21 -16.56 2.91 5.94
N PHE A 22 -15.31 2.95 5.47
CA PHE A 22 -14.17 2.60 6.33
C PHE A 22 -13.91 3.67 7.38
N TRP A 23 -14.09 4.94 7.04
CA TRP A 23 -13.98 6.04 7.99
C TRP A 23 -15.02 5.92 9.12
N THR A 24 -16.27 5.56 8.81
CA THR A 24 -17.31 5.32 9.84
C THR A 24 -17.04 4.05 10.64
N TRP A 25 -16.62 2.95 9.98
CA TRP A 25 -16.30 1.69 10.66
C TRP A 25 -15.18 1.86 11.69
N GLU A 26 -14.05 2.45 11.32
CA GLU A 26 -12.93 2.64 12.25
C GLU A 26 -13.21 3.71 13.32
N THR A 27 -14.27 4.52 13.16
CA THR A 27 -14.80 5.38 14.24
C THR A 27 -15.53 4.56 15.29
N TRP A 28 -16.32 3.58 14.86
CA TRP A 28 -17.19 2.79 15.74
C TRP A 28 -16.45 1.62 16.39
N ALA A 29 -15.54 0.95 15.67
CA ALA A 29 -14.80 -0.22 16.13
C ALA A 29 -13.28 -0.13 15.86
N PRO A 30 -12.58 0.84 16.47
CA PRO A 30 -11.15 1.02 16.27
C PRO A 30 -10.29 -0.10 16.87
N LEU A 31 -9.20 -0.48 16.19
CA LEU A 31 -8.16 -1.36 16.73
C LEU A 31 -7.34 -0.65 17.83
N VAL A 32 -6.95 0.60 17.56
CA VAL A 32 -6.22 1.47 18.50
C VAL A 32 -7.08 2.69 18.83
N VAL A 33 -7.32 2.91 20.13
CA VAL A 33 -8.16 3.98 20.68
C VAL A 33 -7.29 5.19 21.08
N GLY A 34 -7.89 6.38 21.19
CA GLY A 34 -7.23 7.55 21.80
C GLY A 34 -6.43 8.42 20.82
N ARG A 35 -6.67 8.27 19.52
CA ARG A 35 -6.04 9.11 18.50
C ARG A 35 -6.56 10.54 18.58
N SER A 36 -5.65 11.49 18.69
CA SER A 36 -5.98 12.92 18.72
C SER A 36 -5.83 13.50 17.31
N ARG A 37 -6.69 14.45 16.91
CA ARG A 37 -6.59 15.17 15.62
C ARG A 37 -6.79 14.32 14.34
N ARG A 38 -7.50 13.19 14.42
CA ARG A 38 -7.81 12.33 13.26
C ARG A 38 -8.32 13.10 12.04
N LEU A 39 -9.33 13.97 12.18
CA LEU A 39 -9.82 14.76 11.04
C LEU A 39 -8.71 15.59 10.36
N ARG A 40 -7.78 16.17 11.13
CA ARG A 40 -6.66 16.93 10.56
C ARG A 40 -5.69 16.00 9.82
N HIS A 41 -5.45 14.81 10.34
CA HIS A 41 -4.66 13.77 9.70
C HIS A 41 -5.30 13.35 8.36
N ASP A 42 -6.58 12.98 8.38
CA ASP A 42 -7.32 12.50 7.22
C ASP A 42 -7.41 13.57 6.13
N LEU A 43 -7.69 14.83 6.49
CA LEU A 43 -7.73 15.96 5.55
C LEU A 43 -6.39 16.17 4.82
N ARG A 44 -5.25 15.91 5.48
CA ARG A 44 -3.92 16.03 4.85
C ARG A 44 -3.68 14.89 3.87
N ASN A 45 -4.06 13.67 4.23
CA ASN A 45 -3.96 12.51 3.34
C ASN A 45 -4.89 12.67 2.13
N TRP A 46 -6.13 13.13 2.33
CA TRP A 46 -7.06 13.39 1.23
C TRP A 46 -6.64 14.58 0.36
N ALA A 47 -6.05 15.63 0.93
CA ALA A 47 -5.50 16.73 0.12
C ALA A 47 -4.38 16.23 -0.81
N LEU A 48 -3.50 15.35 -0.31
CA LEU A 48 -2.49 14.70 -1.15
C LEU A 48 -3.12 13.77 -2.20
N ALA A 49 -4.17 13.04 -1.84
CA ALA A 49 -4.91 12.20 -2.77
C ALA A 49 -5.57 13.01 -3.90
N LEU A 50 -6.21 14.14 -3.59
CA LEU A 50 -6.81 15.04 -4.58
C LEU A 50 -5.76 15.63 -5.52
N LEU A 51 -4.58 15.99 -4.99
CA LEU A 51 -3.44 16.40 -5.80
C LEU A 51 -2.99 15.28 -6.76
N ASN A 52 -2.90 14.03 -6.27
CA ASN A 52 -2.57 12.88 -7.10
C ASN A 52 -3.60 12.67 -8.22
N VAL A 53 -4.90 12.75 -7.92
CA VAL A 53 -5.96 12.63 -8.93
C VAL A 53 -5.84 13.74 -9.98
N ALA A 54 -5.63 14.99 -9.56
CA ALA A 54 -5.51 16.12 -10.48
C ALA A 54 -4.29 15.98 -11.41
N VAL A 55 -3.12 15.67 -10.83
CA VAL A 55 -1.86 15.59 -11.59
C VAL A 55 -1.81 14.32 -12.44
N VAL A 56 -2.01 13.15 -11.85
CA VAL A 56 -1.85 11.88 -12.56
C VAL A 56 -3.04 11.61 -13.47
N GLY A 57 -4.26 11.89 -13.01
CA GLY A 57 -5.45 11.77 -13.85
C GLY A 57 -5.39 12.68 -15.06
N GLY A 58 -4.97 13.93 -14.87
CA GLY A 58 -4.78 14.90 -15.96
C GLY A 58 -3.67 14.53 -16.94
N LEU A 59 -2.51 14.07 -16.44
CA LEU A 59 -1.34 13.79 -17.29
C LEU A 59 -1.37 12.40 -17.94
N LEU A 60 -1.75 11.37 -17.18
CA LEU A 60 -1.60 9.96 -17.60
C LEU A 60 -2.93 9.25 -17.85
N GLY A 61 -4.06 9.81 -17.43
CA GLY A 61 -5.38 9.23 -17.70
C GLY A 61 -5.65 9.11 -19.20
N GLY A 62 -5.44 10.21 -19.95
CA GLY A 62 -5.58 10.22 -21.41
C GLY A 62 -4.61 9.26 -22.11
N LEU A 63 -3.34 9.25 -21.70
CA LEU A 63 -2.33 8.33 -22.25
C LEU A 63 -2.71 6.87 -22.03
N THR A 64 -3.20 6.52 -20.84
CA THR A 64 -3.66 5.16 -20.53
C THR A 64 -4.83 4.78 -21.43
N SER A 65 -5.85 5.63 -21.52
CA SER A 65 -7.02 5.38 -22.39
C SER A 65 -6.63 5.19 -23.86
N LEU A 66 -5.71 6.02 -24.38
CA LEU A 66 -5.21 5.89 -25.74
C LEU A 66 -4.43 4.57 -25.94
N ALA A 67 -3.58 4.18 -25.00
CA ALA A 67 -2.82 2.94 -25.07
C ALA A 67 -3.75 1.71 -25.06
N LEU A 68 -4.78 1.71 -24.22
CA LEU A 68 -5.76 0.62 -24.19
C LEU A 68 -6.61 0.57 -25.46
N ALA A 69 -7.07 1.73 -25.96
CA ALA A 69 -7.84 1.83 -27.19
C ALA A 69 -7.02 1.36 -28.41
N TRP A 70 -5.74 1.71 -28.45
CA TRP A 70 -4.82 1.20 -29.48
C TRP A 70 -4.66 -0.32 -29.40
N ALA A 71 -4.39 -0.86 -28.20
CA ALA A 71 -4.22 -2.30 -28.02
C ALA A 71 -5.51 -3.07 -28.41
N GLU A 72 -6.67 -2.49 -28.11
CA GLU A 72 -7.97 -3.01 -28.49
C GLU A 72 -8.17 -3.00 -30.01
N GLY A 73 -8.01 -1.85 -30.66
CA GLY A 73 -8.18 -1.71 -32.11
C GLY A 73 -7.19 -2.54 -32.92
N ALA A 74 -5.97 -2.72 -32.42
CA ALA A 74 -4.94 -3.56 -33.05
C ALA A 74 -5.10 -5.06 -32.76
N GLY A 75 -6.02 -5.46 -31.88
CA GLY A 75 -6.11 -6.84 -31.39
C GLY A 75 -4.82 -7.32 -30.69
N PHE A 76 -4.06 -6.39 -30.11
CA PHE A 76 -2.76 -6.65 -29.50
C PHE A 76 -2.90 -7.06 -28.03
N GLY A 77 -2.07 -8.01 -27.60
CA GLY A 77 -1.93 -8.41 -26.20
C GLY A 77 -2.24 -9.89 -25.95
N LEU A 78 -1.57 -10.46 -24.94
CA LEU A 78 -1.59 -11.91 -24.67
C LEU A 78 -3.01 -12.43 -24.44
N LEU A 79 -3.79 -11.80 -23.56
CA LEU A 79 -5.13 -12.29 -23.21
C LEU A 79 -6.09 -12.25 -24.41
N ARG A 80 -5.92 -11.29 -25.32
CA ARG A 80 -6.74 -11.16 -26.54
C ARG A 80 -6.45 -12.23 -27.58
N ARG A 81 -5.28 -12.87 -27.52
CA ARG A 81 -4.87 -13.97 -28.41
C ARG A 81 -5.22 -15.35 -27.86
N THR A 82 -5.75 -15.44 -26.65
CA THR A 82 -6.19 -16.71 -26.05
C THR A 82 -7.63 -17.02 -26.43
N ALA A 83 -7.98 -18.31 -26.47
CA ALA A 83 -9.35 -18.77 -26.70
C ALA A 83 -10.19 -18.88 -25.41
N ILE A 84 -9.74 -18.26 -24.30
CA ILE A 84 -10.46 -18.37 -23.02
C ILE A 84 -11.70 -17.47 -23.00
N PRO A 85 -12.78 -17.87 -22.31
CA PRO A 85 -13.98 -17.05 -22.20
C PRO A 85 -13.71 -15.65 -21.60
N PRO A 86 -14.48 -14.61 -21.97
CA PRO A 86 -14.25 -13.24 -21.50
C PRO A 86 -14.20 -13.06 -19.98
N TRP A 87 -15.02 -13.81 -19.24
CA TRP A 87 -15.02 -13.78 -17.77
C TRP A 87 -13.71 -14.34 -17.20
N ALA A 88 -13.18 -15.42 -17.78
CA ALA A 88 -11.93 -16.04 -17.36
C ALA A 88 -10.73 -15.14 -17.69
N ALA A 89 -10.74 -14.48 -18.85
CA ALA A 89 -9.74 -13.47 -19.21
C ALA A 89 -9.75 -12.29 -18.22
N THR A 90 -10.93 -11.88 -17.77
CA THR A 90 -11.09 -10.82 -16.77
C THR A 90 -10.54 -11.25 -15.41
N VAL A 91 -10.87 -12.45 -14.92
CA VAL A 91 -10.31 -12.98 -13.67
C VAL A 91 -8.78 -13.09 -13.75
N LEU A 92 -8.25 -13.61 -14.86
CA LEU A 92 -6.81 -13.70 -15.07
C LEU A 92 -6.15 -12.31 -15.12
N ALA A 93 -6.77 -11.34 -15.78
CA ALA A 93 -6.32 -9.94 -15.78
C ALA A 93 -6.22 -9.37 -14.36
N LEU A 94 -7.25 -9.58 -13.52
CA LEU A 94 -7.25 -9.14 -12.12
C LEU A 94 -6.11 -9.77 -11.31
N VAL A 95 -5.87 -11.08 -11.47
CA VAL A 95 -4.77 -11.79 -10.78
C VAL A 95 -3.40 -11.29 -11.25
N LEU A 96 -3.21 -11.09 -12.56
CA LEU A 96 -1.95 -10.58 -13.11
C LEU A 96 -1.67 -9.13 -12.68
N LEU A 97 -2.71 -8.30 -12.60
CA LEU A 97 -2.60 -6.93 -12.09
C LEU A 97 -2.26 -6.91 -10.60
N ASP A 98 -2.83 -7.80 -9.79
CA ASP A 98 -2.47 -7.94 -8.37
C ASP A 98 -1.02 -8.42 -8.19
N GLY A 99 -0.58 -9.37 -9.01
CA GLY A 99 0.82 -9.79 -9.06
C GLY A 99 1.77 -8.67 -9.46
N TRP A 100 1.39 -7.83 -10.43
CA TRP A 100 2.14 -6.62 -10.78
C TRP A 100 2.21 -5.64 -9.60
N THR A 101 1.09 -5.38 -8.92
CA THR A 101 1.06 -4.51 -7.74
C THR A 101 1.97 -5.03 -6.62
N TYR A 102 1.97 -6.35 -6.38
CA TYR A 102 2.90 -6.98 -5.43
C TYR A 102 4.37 -6.74 -5.81
N LEU A 103 4.74 -6.95 -7.07
CA LEU A 103 6.11 -6.74 -7.55
C LEU A 103 6.53 -5.28 -7.47
N TRP A 104 5.64 -4.36 -7.86
CA TRP A 104 5.87 -2.93 -7.76
C TRP A 104 6.09 -2.50 -6.31
N HIS A 105 5.25 -2.99 -5.39
CA HIS A 105 5.36 -2.68 -3.98
C HIS A 105 6.67 -3.20 -3.37
N ARG A 106 7.07 -4.42 -3.71
CA ARG A 106 8.38 -4.94 -3.32
C ARG A 106 9.53 -4.12 -3.90
N ALA A 107 9.42 -3.65 -5.15
CA ALA A 107 10.42 -2.78 -5.76
C ALA A 107 10.52 -1.42 -5.04
N ASN A 108 9.39 -0.88 -4.58
CA ASN A 108 9.36 0.33 -3.76
C ASN A 108 10.19 0.20 -2.47
N HIS A 109 10.28 -1.00 -1.88
CA HIS A 109 11.14 -1.25 -0.72
C HIS A 109 12.59 -1.57 -1.08
N ALA A 110 12.82 -2.28 -2.19
CA ALA A 110 14.15 -2.75 -2.56
C ALA A 110 15.02 -1.69 -3.25
N VAL A 111 14.41 -0.77 -4.00
CA VAL A 111 15.15 0.24 -4.79
C VAL A 111 15.22 1.55 -3.99
N PRO A 112 16.41 2.05 -3.62
CA PRO A 112 16.54 3.22 -2.76
C PRO A 112 15.83 4.47 -3.27
N LEU A 113 15.82 4.70 -4.59
CA LEU A 113 15.10 5.82 -5.20
C LEU A 113 13.59 5.69 -5.00
N LEU A 114 13.02 4.50 -5.23
CA LEU A 114 11.59 4.27 -5.06
C LEU A 114 11.19 4.37 -3.59
N TRP A 115 12.02 3.83 -2.69
CA TRP A 115 11.81 3.92 -1.24
C TRP A 115 11.73 5.37 -0.75
N ARG A 116 12.53 6.30 -1.31
CA ARG A 116 12.45 7.72 -0.93
C ARG A 116 11.07 8.33 -1.15
N PHE A 117 10.33 7.85 -2.14
CA PHE A 117 8.95 8.26 -2.37
C PHE A 117 7.97 7.44 -1.55
N HIS A 118 8.17 6.12 -1.50
CA HIS A 118 7.30 5.20 -0.78
C HIS A 118 7.33 5.40 0.74
N ARG A 119 8.44 5.86 1.32
CA ARG A 119 8.50 6.19 2.75
C ARG A 119 7.53 7.29 3.16
N VAL A 120 7.02 8.11 2.23
CA VAL A 120 5.94 9.07 2.55
C VAL A 120 4.73 8.32 3.09
N HIS A 121 4.41 7.18 2.49
CA HIS A 121 3.37 6.26 2.94
C HIS A 121 3.68 5.70 4.34
N HIS A 122 4.86 5.11 4.53
CA HIS A 122 5.28 4.51 5.80
C HIS A 122 5.59 5.50 6.93
N SER A 123 5.81 6.79 6.61
CA SER A 123 6.09 7.82 7.61
C SER A 123 4.89 8.17 8.48
N ASP A 124 3.71 7.62 8.19
CA ASP A 124 2.48 7.81 8.93
C ASP A 124 2.55 7.13 10.32
N PRO A 125 2.59 7.91 11.43
CA PRO A 125 2.61 7.33 12.77
C PRO A 125 1.23 6.81 13.22
N GLU A 126 0.17 7.12 12.48
CA GLU A 126 -1.21 6.92 12.91
C GLU A 126 -2.08 6.26 11.82
N MET A 127 -1.60 5.16 11.24
CA MET A 127 -2.27 4.46 10.13
C MET A 127 -3.78 4.24 10.33
N ASP A 128 -4.55 4.64 9.33
CA ASP A 128 -5.99 4.41 9.18
C ASP A 128 -6.42 4.33 7.70
N ALA A 129 -7.72 4.27 7.45
CA ALA A 129 -8.25 4.19 6.09
C ALA A 129 -7.78 5.34 5.19
N SER A 130 -7.46 6.53 5.71
CA SER A 130 -6.92 7.64 4.91
C SER A 130 -5.45 7.43 4.50
N THR A 131 -4.69 6.64 5.26
CA THR A 131 -3.30 6.26 4.91
C THR A 131 -3.23 5.50 3.59
N ALA A 132 -4.31 4.79 3.22
CA ALA A 132 -4.48 4.16 1.90
C ALA A 132 -4.34 5.12 0.72
N THR A 133 -4.46 6.44 0.94
CA THR A 133 -4.32 7.47 -0.10
C THR A 133 -3.06 8.32 0.07
N ARG A 134 -2.23 8.02 1.07
CA ARG A 134 -1.04 8.78 1.43
C ARG A 134 0.17 8.33 0.60
N PHE A 135 0.23 8.78 -0.65
CA PHE A 135 1.33 8.50 -1.56
C PHE A 135 1.87 9.77 -2.20
N HIS A 136 3.19 9.82 -2.41
CA HIS A 136 3.80 10.94 -3.10
C HIS A 136 3.43 10.95 -4.59
N VAL A 137 3.23 12.14 -5.17
CA VAL A 137 2.88 12.31 -6.60
C VAL A 137 3.86 11.61 -7.53
N GLY A 138 5.16 11.73 -7.25
CA GLY A 138 6.21 11.02 -7.97
C GLY A 138 6.07 9.50 -7.95
N GLU A 139 5.62 8.90 -6.84
CA GLU A 139 5.40 7.45 -6.80
C GLU A 139 4.23 7.04 -7.68
N ILE A 140 3.11 7.76 -7.61
CA ILE A 140 1.93 7.46 -8.42
C ILE A 140 2.22 7.62 -9.91
N LEU A 141 2.99 8.65 -10.30
CA LEU A 141 3.46 8.84 -11.67
C LEU A 141 4.35 7.69 -12.14
N LEU A 142 5.35 7.31 -11.34
CA LEU A 142 6.26 6.20 -11.67
C LEU A 142 5.50 4.88 -11.78
N SER A 143 4.57 4.61 -10.87
CA SER A 143 3.71 3.43 -10.87
C SER A 143 2.86 3.34 -12.13
N ALA A 144 2.20 4.45 -12.50
CA ALA A 144 1.38 4.52 -13.71
C ALA A 144 2.22 4.29 -14.98
N LEU A 145 3.38 4.93 -15.09
CA LEU A 145 4.28 4.76 -16.24
C LEU A 145 4.84 3.34 -16.33
N ALA A 146 5.27 2.76 -15.21
CA ALA A 146 5.81 1.39 -15.18
C ALA A 146 4.75 0.34 -15.52
N ARG A 147 3.48 0.61 -15.17
CA ARG A 147 2.35 -0.30 -15.43
C ARG A 147 1.87 -0.26 -16.88
N LEU A 148 2.03 0.85 -17.60
CA LEU A 148 1.52 1.02 -18.97
C LEU A 148 1.97 -0.09 -19.94
N PRO A 149 3.27 -0.43 -20.04
CA PRO A 149 3.71 -1.54 -20.89
C PRO A 149 3.03 -2.86 -20.55
N MET A 150 2.84 -3.15 -19.26
CA MET A 150 2.18 -4.37 -18.79
C MET A 150 0.71 -4.42 -19.24
N LEU A 151 -0.02 -3.30 -19.16
CA LEU A 151 -1.41 -3.23 -19.63
C LEU A 151 -1.52 -3.55 -21.12
N VAL A 152 -0.63 -2.97 -21.93
CA VAL A 152 -0.60 -3.15 -23.38
C VAL A 152 -0.17 -4.58 -23.76
N LEU A 153 0.90 -5.10 -23.16
CA LEU A 153 1.42 -6.46 -23.43
C LEU A 153 0.41 -7.55 -23.08
N LEU A 154 -0.31 -7.39 -21.98
CA LEU A 154 -1.38 -8.32 -21.59
C LEU A 154 -2.67 -8.12 -22.40
N GLY A 155 -2.85 -6.94 -23.01
CA GLY A 155 -4.08 -6.58 -23.74
C GLY A 155 -5.25 -6.29 -22.82
N ILE A 156 -4.99 -5.70 -21.65
CA ILE A 156 -6.02 -5.41 -20.64
C ILE A 156 -7.02 -4.41 -21.20
N GLY A 157 -8.31 -4.71 -21.11
CA GLY A 157 -9.37 -3.77 -21.49
C GLY A 157 -9.67 -2.75 -20.39
N LEU A 158 -10.41 -1.69 -20.74
CA LEU A 158 -10.80 -0.65 -19.77
C LEU A 158 -11.65 -1.21 -18.62
N VAL A 159 -12.58 -2.12 -18.91
CA VAL A 159 -13.48 -2.69 -17.89
C VAL A 159 -12.71 -3.52 -16.85
N PRO A 160 -11.86 -4.52 -17.21
CA PRO A 160 -11.00 -5.22 -16.25
C PRO A 160 -10.07 -4.28 -15.46
N LEU A 161 -9.54 -3.23 -16.10
CA LEU A 161 -8.71 -2.23 -15.43
C LEU A 161 -9.49 -1.50 -14.33
N ILE A 162 -10.65 -0.93 -14.66
CA ILE A 162 -11.50 -0.21 -13.70
C ILE A 162 -11.95 -1.13 -12.57
N LEU A 163 -12.32 -2.37 -12.90
CA LEU A 163 -12.71 -3.37 -11.90
C LEU A 163 -11.57 -3.66 -10.93
N TYR A 164 -10.37 -3.95 -11.45
CA TYR A 164 -9.20 -4.19 -10.61
C TYR A 164 -8.87 -2.99 -9.73
N GLU A 165 -8.88 -1.77 -10.27
CA GLU A 165 -8.59 -0.57 -9.49
C GLU A 165 -9.64 -0.31 -8.39
N THR A 166 -10.88 -0.69 -8.63
CA THR A 166 -11.96 -0.62 -7.62
C THR A 166 -11.74 -1.63 -6.51
N VAL A 167 -11.38 -2.88 -6.87
CA VAL A 167 -11.04 -3.95 -5.90
C VAL A 167 -9.81 -3.57 -5.09
N LEU A 168 -8.75 -3.07 -5.76
CA LEU A 168 -7.52 -2.62 -5.13
C LEU A 168 -7.79 -1.47 -4.16
N LEU A 169 -8.61 -0.49 -4.53
CA LEU A 169 -9.00 0.59 -3.62
C LEU A 169 -9.73 0.05 -2.38
N ALA A 170 -10.72 -0.83 -2.57
CA ALA A 170 -11.47 -1.41 -1.45
C ALA A 170 -10.55 -2.21 -0.51
N ALA A 171 -9.67 -3.04 -1.06
CA ALA A 171 -8.67 -3.78 -0.29
C ALA A 171 -7.70 -2.83 0.43
N THR A 172 -7.29 -1.75 -0.26
CA THR A 172 -6.32 -0.79 0.28
C THR A 172 -6.89 0.04 1.42
N LEU A 173 -8.16 0.43 1.33
CA LEU A 173 -8.86 1.08 2.45
C LEU A 173 -9.07 0.11 3.62
N PHE A 174 -9.40 -1.15 3.32
CA PHE A 174 -9.62 -2.18 4.35
C PHE A 174 -8.35 -2.44 5.15
N HIS A 175 -7.24 -2.82 4.50
CA HIS A 175 -6.04 -3.28 5.21
C HIS A 175 -5.20 -2.14 5.82
N HIS A 176 -5.44 -0.88 5.47
CA HIS A 176 -4.91 0.29 6.20
C HIS A 176 -5.82 0.74 7.34
N GLY A 177 -7.11 0.41 7.28
CA GLY A 177 -8.10 0.82 8.26
C GLY A 177 -7.65 0.50 9.69
N ASN A 178 -7.91 1.42 10.62
CA ASN A 178 -7.67 1.18 12.05
C ASN A 178 -8.78 0.28 12.62
N VAL A 179 -9.05 -0.85 11.99
CA VAL A 179 -10.18 -1.75 12.29
C VAL A 179 -9.71 -2.97 13.05
N GLY A 180 -10.34 -3.24 14.19
CA GLY A 180 -10.06 -4.42 14.99
C GLY A 180 -10.93 -5.60 14.58
N LEU A 181 -10.33 -6.64 14.00
CA LEU A 181 -11.02 -7.90 13.72
C LEU A 181 -10.77 -8.90 14.86
N PRO A 182 -11.78 -9.69 15.28
CA PRO A 182 -11.54 -10.83 16.15
C PRO A 182 -10.54 -11.80 15.51
N GLU A 183 -9.57 -12.29 16.28
CA GLU A 183 -8.44 -13.11 15.79
C GLU A 183 -8.86 -14.29 14.92
N ARG A 184 -9.99 -14.95 15.25
CA ARG A 184 -10.52 -16.07 14.44
C ARG A 184 -10.85 -15.65 12.99
N TRP A 185 -11.42 -14.45 12.84
CA TRP A 185 -11.84 -13.93 11.53
C TRP A 185 -10.64 -13.39 10.77
N ASP A 186 -9.73 -12.70 11.46
CA ASP A 186 -8.46 -12.25 10.86
C ASP A 186 -7.65 -13.43 10.30
N ARG A 187 -7.53 -14.53 11.05
CA ARG A 187 -6.87 -15.77 10.59
C ARG A 187 -7.45 -16.33 9.30
N LEU A 188 -8.77 -16.37 9.18
CA LEU A 188 -9.44 -16.90 7.98
C LEU A 188 -9.28 -15.93 6.81
N LEU A 189 -9.50 -14.63 7.05
CA LEU A 189 -9.39 -13.60 6.01
C LEU A 189 -7.98 -13.53 5.43
N ARG A 190 -6.95 -13.55 6.29
CA ARG A 190 -5.55 -13.44 5.88
C ARG A 190 -5.02 -14.66 5.11
N LEU A 191 -5.81 -15.71 4.92
CA LEU A 191 -5.50 -16.81 3.99
C LEU A 191 -5.76 -16.42 2.53
N VAL A 192 -6.69 -15.49 2.29
CA VAL A 192 -7.16 -15.13 0.95
C VAL A 192 -6.78 -13.69 0.64
N ILE A 193 -7.19 -12.74 1.49
CA ILE A 193 -6.97 -11.31 1.27
C ILE A 193 -6.04 -10.71 2.32
N VAL A 194 -5.49 -9.53 2.04
CA VAL A 194 -4.70 -8.81 3.03
C VAL A 194 -5.60 -8.22 4.11
N SER A 195 -5.33 -8.55 5.37
CA SER A 195 -6.08 -8.08 6.54
C SER A 195 -5.41 -6.84 7.18
N PRO A 196 -6.16 -6.03 7.96
CA PRO A 196 -5.58 -4.92 8.72
C PRO A 196 -4.40 -5.33 9.61
N ALA A 197 -4.50 -6.45 10.33
CA ALA A 197 -3.43 -6.93 11.20
C ALA A 197 -2.15 -7.27 10.43
N MET A 198 -2.30 -7.96 9.29
CA MET A 198 -1.19 -8.32 8.39
C MET A 198 -0.49 -7.08 7.83
N HIS A 199 -1.23 -6.13 7.26
CA HIS A 199 -0.61 -4.96 6.63
C HIS A 199 -0.07 -3.96 7.66
N ARG A 200 -0.63 -3.91 8.88
CA ARG A 200 -0.05 -3.14 9.97
C ARG A 200 1.37 -3.57 10.33
N VAL A 201 1.70 -4.86 10.22
CA VAL A 201 3.08 -5.36 10.40
C VAL A 201 4.02 -4.78 9.35
N HIS A 202 3.56 -4.66 8.10
CA HIS A 202 4.31 -4.01 7.03
C HIS A 202 4.54 -2.51 7.27
N HIS A 203 3.61 -1.84 7.95
CA HIS A 203 3.81 -0.45 8.40
C HIS A 203 4.59 -0.31 9.71
N SER A 204 5.13 -1.41 10.24
CA SER A 204 5.97 -1.36 11.44
C SER A 204 7.18 -0.47 11.22
N ARG A 205 7.61 0.19 12.28
CA ARG A 205 8.87 0.92 12.37
C ARG A 205 10.10 0.00 12.34
N ARG A 206 9.92 -1.30 12.59
CA ARG A 206 11.03 -2.27 12.58
C ARG A 206 11.23 -2.78 11.17
N VAL A 207 12.39 -2.51 10.57
CA VAL A 207 12.73 -2.91 9.18
C VAL A 207 12.42 -4.37 8.87
N VAL A 208 12.71 -5.30 9.78
CA VAL A 208 12.44 -6.74 9.59
C VAL A 208 10.93 -7.08 9.45
N GLU A 209 10.07 -6.22 9.99
CA GLU A 209 8.61 -6.26 9.84
C GLU A 209 8.16 -5.40 8.65
N THR A 210 8.77 -4.24 8.44
CA THR A 210 8.50 -3.36 7.28
C THR A 210 8.73 -4.06 5.95
N ASP A 211 9.84 -4.79 5.83
CA ASP A 211 10.20 -5.54 4.62
C ASP A 211 9.56 -6.93 4.60
N SER A 212 8.24 -6.95 4.76
CA SER A 212 7.38 -8.14 4.71
C SER A 212 5.96 -7.74 4.30
N ASN A 213 5.10 -8.70 3.95
CA ASN A 213 3.68 -8.49 3.63
C ASN A 213 3.40 -7.42 2.53
N TYR A 214 3.98 -7.58 1.34
CA TYR A 214 3.86 -6.63 0.23
C TYR A 214 2.56 -6.78 -0.60
N ALA A 215 1.75 -7.82 -0.36
CA ALA A 215 0.50 -7.97 -1.09
C ALA A 215 -0.47 -6.81 -0.84
N SER A 216 -1.39 -6.57 -1.79
CA SER A 216 -2.43 -5.53 -1.66
C SER A 216 -3.84 -6.09 -1.74
N VAL A 217 -4.12 -7.06 -2.63
CA VAL A 217 -5.41 -7.77 -2.65
C VAL A 217 -5.25 -9.18 -2.14
N LEU A 218 -4.53 -10.05 -2.87
CA LEU A 218 -4.40 -11.47 -2.52
C LEU A 218 -3.17 -11.72 -1.65
N SER A 219 -3.39 -12.22 -0.44
CA SER A 219 -2.29 -12.55 0.50
C SER A 219 -1.43 -13.76 0.08
N ALA A 220 -1.79 -14.42 -1.03
CA ALA A 220 -1.05 -15.57 -1.55
C ALA A 220 0.37 -15.20 -2.01
N TRP A 221 0.56 -13.99 -2.56
CA TRP A 221 1.87 -13.55 -3.05
C TRP A 221 2.96 -13.58 -1.97
N ASP A 222 2.63 -13.14 -0.76
CA ASP A 222 3.58 -13.14 0.35
C ASP A 222 3.97 -14.55 0.82
N ARG A 223 3.07 -15.52 0.65
CA ARG A 223 3.36 -16.92 0.97
C ARG A 223 4.24 -17.55 -0.12
N LEU A 224 3.90 -17.31 -1.38
CA LEU A 224 4.67 -17.78 -2.53
C LEU A 224 6.11 -17.23 -2.51
N ALA A 225 6.26 -15.94 -2.17
CA ALA A 225 7.55 -15.27 -2.12
C ALA A 225 8.26 -15.36 -0.75
N ARG A 226 7.66 -16.02 0.24
CA ARG A 226 8.19 -16.17 1.62
C ARG A 226 8.45 -14.82 2.33
N THR A 227 7.59 -13.85 2.09
CA THR A 227 7.60 -12.52 2.73
C THR A 227 6.46 -12.36 3.75
N TYR A 228 5.68 -13.41 4.02
CA TYR A 228 4.59 -13.37 4.99
C TYR A 228 5.09 -13.29 6.44
N ARG A 229 4.58 -12.33 7.22
CA ARG A 229 4.86 -12.15 8.65
C ARG A 229 3.60 -11.79 9.44
N THR A 230 3.56 -12.20 10.71
CA THR A 230 2.50 -11.81 11.65
C THR A 230 3.09 -11.27 12.93
N ALA A 231 2.33 -10.43 13.63
CA ALA A 231 2.62 -10.00 14.99
C ALA A 231 1.70 -10.73 15.97
N LEU A 232 2.21 -11.01 17.18
CA LEU A 232 1.41 -11.60 18.26
C LEU A 232 0.25 -10.69 18.71
N ASP A 233 0.49 -9.39 18.72
CA ASP A 233 -0.52 -8.37 19.02
C ASP A 233 -0.35 -7.19 18.06
N PRO A 234 -1.24 -7.06 17.05
CA PRO A 234 -1.20 -5.95 16.10
C PRO A 234 -1.26 -4.56 16.76
N ARG A 235 -1.85 -4.45 17.96
CA ARG A 235 -1.96 -3.17 18.70
C ARG A 235 -0.61 -2.66 19.20
N ARG A 236 0.38 -3.54 19.34
CA ARG A 236 1.73 -3.21 19.83
C ARG A 236 2.71 -2.86 18.71
N VAL A 237 2.31 -3.04 17.46
CA VAL A 237 3.13 -2.63 16.31
C VAL A 237 3.24 -1.11 16.32
N ARG A 238 4.48 -0.61 16.46
CA ARG A 238 4.79 0.82 16.43
C ARG A 238 4.91 1.25 14.97
N LEU A 239 4.19 2.30 14.59
CA LEU A 239 4.13 2.81 13.23
C LEU A 239 5.02 4.05 13.06
N GLY A 240 5.16 4.49 11.82
CA GLY A 240 5.98 5.62 11.43
C GLY A 240 7.47 5.25 11.29
N LEU A 241 8.27 6.24 10.92
CA LEU A 241 9.70 6.08 10.65
C LEU A 241 10.53 7.10 11.45
N ASP A 242 11.70 6.65 11.91
CA ASP A 242 12.68 7.46 12.63
C ASP A 242 13.04 8.72 11.83
N GLY A 243 12.90 9.89 12.46
CA GLY A 243 13.17 11.19 11.84
C GLY A 243 12.12 11.68 10.82
N TRP A 244 11.09 10.88 10.52
CA TRP A 244 10.03 11.22 9.56
C TRP A 244 8.64 11.35 10.17
N SER A 245 8.42 10.85 11.40
CA SER A 245 7.12 10.94 12.09
C SER A 245 6.82 12.31 12.72
N GLU A 246 7.74 13.28 12.63
CA GLU A 246 7.60 14.61 13.20
C GLU A 246 6.57 15.47 12.45
N ASP A 247 5.85 16.35 13.16
CA ASP A 247 4.75 17.18 12.63
C ASP A 247 5.08 17.92 11.32
N ARG A 248 6.34 18.37 11.14
CA ARG A 248 6.79 19.07 9.92
C ARG A 248 6.61 18.21 8.67
N TRP A 249 6.87 16.91 8.77
CA TRP A 249 6.78 15.95 7.67
C TRP A 249 5.36 15.44 7.44
N GLN A 250 4.49 15.58 8.45
CA GLN A 250 3.09 15.18 8.38
C GLN A 250 2.18 16.23 7.71
N THR A 251 2.73 17.37 7.28
CA THR A 251 1.99 18.36 6.46
C THR A 251 2.01 17.97 4.99
N VAL A 252 1.06 18.44 4.18
CA VAL A 252 1.07 18.20 2.72
C VAL A 252 2.39 18.64 2.09
N LEU A 253 2.86 19.84 2.44
CA LEU A 253 4.14 20.35 1.95
C LEU A 253 5.33 19.53 2.47
N GLY A 254 5.28 19.07 3.72
CA GLY A 254 6.27 18.17 4.30
C GLY A 254 6.36 16.85 3.55
N MET A 255 5.23 16.21 3.29
CA MET A 255 5.12 14.98 2.52
C MET A 255 5.72 15.15 1.11
N LEU A 256 5.41 16.26 0.43
CA LEU A 256 5.94 16.58 -0.90
C LEU A 256 7.46 16.86 -0.91
N ARG A 257 8.02 17.39 0.18
CA ARG A 257 9.46 17.71 0.27
C ARG A 257 10.29 16.53 0.76
N SER A 258 9.70 15.64 1.56
CA SER A 258 10.42 14.58 2.27
C SER A 258 11.24 13.65 1.36
N PRO A 259 10.87 13.29 0.11
CA PRO A 259 11.72 12.47 -0.74
C PRO A 259 13.03 13.15 -1.12
N PHE A 260 13.09 14.48 -1.09
CA PHE A 260 14.24 15.28 -1.51
C PHE A 260 15.11 15.73 -0.33
N ALA A 261 14.60 15.62 0.90
CA ALA A 261 15.36 15.93 2.10
C ALA A 261 16.44 14.85 2.38
N ALA A 262 17.53 15.29 3.02
CA ALA A 262 18.55 14.40 3.54
C ALA A 262 17.94 13.43 4.56
N ASP A 263 18.45 12.20 4.58
CA ASP A 263 17.98 11.19 5.53
C ASP A 263 18.41 11.57 6.94
N PRO A 264 17.46 11.86 7.86
CA PRO A 264 17.77 12.25 9.23
C PRO A 264 18.46 11.12 10.02
N THR A 265 18.39 9.87 9.55
CA THR A 265 19.02 8.71 10.18
C THR A 265 20.43 8.40 9.64
N ALA A 266 20.84 9.03 8.53
CA ALA A 266 22.16 8.78 7.93
C ALA A 266 23.34 9.28 8.77
N THR A 267 23.08 10.05 9.84
CA THR A 267 24.10 10.63 10.72
C THR A 267 24.38 9.85 12.00
N GLU A 268 23.69 8.74 12.30
CA GLU A 268 24.13 7.84 13.38
C GLU A 268 25.11 6.81 12.82
N PRO A 269 26.40 6.82 13.21
CA PRO A 269 27.27 5.69 12.93
C PRO A 269 26.64 4.45 13.54
N ALA A 270 26.56 3.37 12.75
CA ALA A 270 25.96 2.10 13.14
C ALA A 270 26.30 1.79 14.60
N ARG A 271 25.31 1.91 15.50
CA ARG A 271 25.48 1.53 16.91
C ARG A 271 25.94 0.08 16.88
N ARG A 272 27.17 -0.17 17.33
CA ARG A 272 27.69 -1.53 17.50
C ARG A 272 26.61 -2.34 18.21
N PRO A 273 26.27 -3.55 17.74
CA PRO A 273 25.39 -4.42 18.51
C PRO A 273 25.97 -4.53 19.93
N PRO A 274 25.13 -4.47 20.98
CA PRO A 274 25.62 -4.62 22.35
C PRO A 274 26.40 -5.93 22.41
N GLU A 275 27.66 -5.86 22.83
CA GLU A 275 28.48 -7.04 23.06
C GLU A 275 27.66 -8.00 23.90
N ALA A 276 27.47 -9.22 23.38
CA ALA A 276 26.85 -10.29 24.13
C ALA A 276 27.65 -10.43 25.42
N ARG A 277 27.03 -10.12 26.56
CA ARG A 277 27.63 -10.45 27.86
C ARG A 277 27.74 -11.96 27.90
N THR A 278 28.95 -12.48 27.70
CA THR A 278 29.28 -13.86 27.99
C THR A 278 28.99 -14.11 29.48
N PRO A 279 28.23 -15.16 29.83
CA PRO A 279 27.99 -15.51 31.22
C PRO A 279 29.21 -16.28 31.75
N GLU A 280 30.33 -15.58 31.93
CA GLU A 280 31.50 -16.11 32.63
C GLU A 280 32.02 -15.03 33.56
N ARG A 281 31.40 -14.90 34.75
CA ARG A 281 32.01 -14.41 36.02
C ARG A 281 31.01 -14.27 37.18
N GLU A 282 30.09 -15.23 37.37
CA GLU A 282 29.31 -15.34 38.62
C GLU A 282 29.58 -16.64 39.40
N ALA A 283 30.63 -17.38 39.06
CA ALA A 283 31.07 -18.56 39.82
C ALA A 283 32.50 -18.39 40.36
N ALA A 284 32.74 -17.34 41.15
CA ALA A 284 33.96 -17.18 41.94
C ALA A 284 33.70 -16.26 43.13
N GLY A 285 32.83 -16.68 44.05
CA GLY A 285 32.50 -15.86 45.21
C GLY A 285 31.61 -16.58 46.23
N ALA A 286 31.87 -17.84 46.52
CA ALA A 286 31.19 -18.56 47.60
C ALA A 286 32.01 -19.74 48.13
N ILE A 287 33.25 -19.50 48.56
CA ILE A 287 33.92 -20.31 49.61
C ILE A 287 34.85 -19.38 50.38
N ARG A 288 34.39 -18.86 51.51
CA ARG A 288 35.12 -18.67 52.77
C ARG A 288 34.16 -18.21 53.86
#